data_AF-A0A3P1Y3A1-F1
#
_entry.id   AF-A0A3P1Y3A1-F1
#
_cell.length_a   1.000
_cell.length_b   1.000
_cell.length_c   1.000
_cell.angle_alpha   90.00
_cell.angle_beta   90.00
_cell.angle_gamma   90.00
#
_symmetry.space_group_name_H-M   'P 1'
#
loop_
_entity.id
_entity.type
_entity.pdbx_description
1 polymer ?
#
loop_
_entity_poly.entity_id
_entity_poly.type
_entity_poly.pdbx_seq_one_letter_code
_entity_poly.pdbx_strand_id
1 'polypeptide(L)'
;MALLCGLLGLIGLLAACSSKPPPAQWQVRSLASAELAQAAYLDGDERVAQLEWQRARQQVARTGSPEALALLVLRQCAVQMASLDWQPCADFTPLAPGASAQARAYAAYLGGQALDVVQRNALPAPQQRIAAHLQIDAASLGALQAIEDPLSRLLAAALLQRRSAQASPELMALAIDTASAQGWRRPLLAWLLRQAQYARAQGLDELLAQTELRIAIVQRQGALASPSPQAPAPAAATPAGR
;
A
#
# COMPACT_ATOMS: atom_id res chain seq x y z
N MET A 1 -47.83 -15.96 -59.72
CA MET A 1 -47.64 -14.82 -60.62
C MET A 1 -47.52 -13.59 -59.74
N ALA A 2 -46.29 -13.06 -59.59
CA ALA A 2 -45.95 -11.73 -59.06
C ALA A 2 -46.37 -11.40 -57.60
N LEU A 3 -45.63 -10.63 -56.79
CA LEU A 3 -44.38 -9.89 -56.95
C LEU A 3 -43.89 -9.50 -55.55
N LEU A 4 -42.57 -9.33 -55.45
CA LEU A 4 -41.77 -8.89 -54.31
C LEU A 4 -42.33 -7.64 -53.60
N CYS A 5 -42.26 -7.59 -52.26
CA CYS A 5 -41.94 -6.35 -51.52
C CYS A 5 -41.71 -6.66 -50.02
N GLY A 6 -40.57 -6.22 -49.47
CA GLY A 6 -40.43 -6.09 -48.01
C GLY A 6 -39.25 -6.78 -47.34
N LEU A 7 -38.17 -7.05 -48.05
CA LEU A 7 -36.88 -7.44 -47.46
C LEU A 7 -36.13 -6.15 -47.09
N LEU A 8 -36.49 -5.48 -46.00
CA LEU A 8 -35.72 -4.34 -45.48
C LEU A 8 -36.08 -3.98 -44.03
N GLY A 9 -35.08 -4.15 -43.16
CA GLY A 9 -34.80 -3.14 -42.16
C GLY A 9 -35.36 -3.39 -40.77
N LEU A 10 -34.62 -4.15 -39.94
CA LEU A 10 -34.42 -3.77 -38.53
C LEU A 10 -33.13 -4.36 -37.95
N ILE A 11 -32.02 -4.18 -38.69
CA ILE A 11 -30.67 -4.24 -38.11
C ILE A 11 -30.29 -2.80 -37.79
N GLY A 12 -30.27 -2.45 -36.51
CA GLY A 12 -29.75 -1.15 -36.10
C GLY A 12 -30.31 -0.71 -34.77
N LEU A 13 -29.59 -1.05 -33.69
CA LEU A 13 -29.43 -0.25 -32.46
C LEU A 13 -28.38 -0.95 -31.56
N LEU A 14 -27.17 -1.14 -32.09
CA LEU A 14 -25.96 -1.47 -31.32
C LEU A 14 -24.93 -0.37 -31.56
N ALA A 15 -25.28 0.87 -31.23
CA ALA A 15 -24.36 2.01 -31.32
C ALA A 15 -24.66 3.05 -30.24
N ALA A 16 -24.30 2.73 -29.00
CA ALA A 16 -24.05 3.73 -27.96
C ALA A 16 -23.08 3.20 -26.90
N CYS A 17 -21.96 2.62 -27.34
CA CYS A 17 -20.83 2.41 -26.44
C CYS A 17 -20.15 3.76 -26.18
N SER A 18 -20.53 4.41 -25.07
CA SER A 18 -19.64 5.12 -24.14
C SER A 18 -18.36 5.73 -24.78
N SER A 19 -18.48 6.83 -25.52
CA SER A 19 -17.31 7.66 -25.86
C SER A 19 -16.97 8.57 -24.67
N LYS A 20 -16.37 8.01 -23.63
CA LYS A 20 -15.82 8.83 -22.53
C LYS A 20 -14.58 9.55 -23.07
N PRO A 21 -14.47 10.89 -22.95
CA PRO A 21 -13.29 11.61 -23.43
C PRO A 21 -12.04 11.06 -22.73
N PRO A 22 -10.87 11.06 -23.41
CA PRO A 22 -9.64 10.57 -22.82
C PRO A 22 -9.32 11.35 -21.54
N PRO A 23 -8.68 10.71 -20.54
CA PRO A 23 -8.31 11.39 -19.31
C PRO A 23 -7.39 12.58 -19.62
N ALA A 24 -7.54 13.64 -18.83
CA ALA A 24 -6.70 14.82 -18.98
C ALA A 24 -5.23 14.47 -18.65
N GLN A 25 -4.28 15.14 -19.32
CA GLN A 25 -2.85 14.81 -19.16
C GLN A 25 -2.36 14.89 -17.70
N TRP A 26 -2.91 15.81 -16.90
CA TRP A 26 -2.55 15.92 -15.48
C TRP A 26 -2.94 14.66 -14.69
N GLN A 27 -4.05 14.00 -15.04
CA GLN A 27 -4.52 12.76 -14.39
C GLN A 27 -3.53 11.63 -14.64
N VAL A 28 -3.14 11.45 -15.91
CA VAL A 28 -2.18 10.42 -16.32
C VAL A 28 -0.83 10.62 -15.64
N ARG A 29 -0.30 11.85 -15.67
CA ARG A 29 1.00 12.17 -15.06
C ARG A 29 0.99 12.06 -13.53
N SER A 30 -0.10 12.47 -12.89
CA SER A 30 -0.26 12.35 -11.44
C SER A 30 -0.31 10.89 -11.01
N LEU A 31 -1.09 10.06 -11.70
CA LEU A 31 -1.20 8.63 -11.40
C LEU A 31 0.13 7.91 -11.58
N ALA A 32 0.82 8.13 -12.70
CA ALA A 32 2.13 7.52 -12.94
C ALA A 32 3.14 7.88 -11.84
N SER A 33 3.19 9.15 -11.43
CA SER A 33 4.08 9.58 -10.33
C SER A 33 3.64 8.94 -9.00
N ALA A 34 2.34 8.87 -8.71
CA ALA A 34 1.83 8.25 -7.49
C ALA A 34 2.13 6.74 -7.41
N GLU A 35 2.11 6.03 -8.54
CA GLU A 35 2.45 4.60 -8.62
C GLU A 35 3.94 4.36 -8.40
N LEU A 36 4.81 5.18 -9.01
CA LEU A 36 6.24 5.15 -8.74
C LEU A 36 6.55 5.46 -7.28
N ALA A 37 5.86 6.45 -6.70
CA ALA A 37 6.00 6.81 -5.29
C ALA A 37 5.60 5.66 -4.36
N GLN A 38 4.48 5.00 -4.67
CA GLN A 38 4.01 3.82 -3.94
C GLN A 38 5.02 2.68 -4.02
N ALA A 39 5.50 2.33 -5.21
CA ALA A 39 6.48 1.27 -5.40
C ALA A 39 7.77 1.55 -4.61
N ALA A 40 8.35 2.75 -4.80
CA ALA A 40 9.55 3.17 -4.09
C ALA A 40 9.36 3.15 -2.57
N TYR A 41 8.20 3.57 -2.06
CA TYR A 41 7.91 3.55 -0.62
C TYR A 41 7.87 2.11 -0.07
N LEU A 42 7.22 1.19 -0.78
CA LEU A 42 7.11 -0.23 -0.39
C LEU A 42 8.46 -0.95 -0.48
N ASP A 43 9.31 -0.56 -1.42
CA ASP A 43 10.71 -1.02 -1.53
C ASP A 43 11.63 -0.34 -0.50
N GLY A 44 11.14 0.70 0.18
CA GLY A 44 11.84 1.48 1.19
C GLY A 44 12.88 2.46 0.63
N ASP A 45 12.77 2.86 -0.62
CA ASP A 45 13.47 4.02 -1.18
C ASP A 45 12.66 5.30 -0.89
N GLU A 46 12.81 5.78 0.35
CA GLU A 46 12.10 6.96 0.86
C GLU A 46 12.36 8.22 0.01
N ARG A 47 13.56 8.37 -0.55
CA ARG A 47 13.94 9.56 -1.31
C ARG A 47 13.21 9.60 -2.65
N VAL A 48 13.18 8.48 -3.36
CA VAL A 48 12.42 8.37 -4.62
C VAL A 48 10.92 8.50 -4.33
N ALA A 49 10.43 7.85 -3.28
CA ALA A 49 9.02 7.97 -2.87
C ALA A 49 8.60 9.43 -2.66
N GLN A 50 9.35 10.20 -1.87
CA GLN A 50 9.04 11.60 -1.60
C GLN A 50 9.08 12.46 -2.87
N LEU A 51 10.08 12.26 -3.72
CA LEU A 51 10.19 12.97 -5.00
C LEU A 51 8.96 12.73 -5.89
N GLU A 52 8.53 11.47 -6.01
CA GLU A 52 7.41 11.10 -6.86
C GLU A 52 6.05 11.52 -6.27
N TRP A 53 5.88 11.48 -4.94
CA TRP A 53 4.70 12.08 -4.29
C TRP A 53 4.61 13.59 -4.56
N GLN A 54 5.73 14.31 -4.49
CA GLN A 54 5.77 15.74 -4.82
C GLN A 54 5.41 16.00 -6.29
N ARG A 55 5.93 15.19 -7.22
CA ARG A 55 5.57 15.27 -8.64
C ARG A 55 4.07 15.03 -8.85
N ALA A 56 3.50 14.01 -8.22
CA ALA A 56 2.07 13.73 -8.28
C ALA A 56 1.24 14.93 -7.79
N ARG A 57 1.63 15.53 -6.66
CA ARG A 57 0.99 16.72 -6.08
C ARG A 57 1.08 17.93 -7.01
N GLN A 58 2.23 18.17 -7.64
CA GLN A 58 2.42 19.28 -8.58
C GLN A 58 1.50 19.15 -9.81
N GLN A 59 1.25 17.93 -10.30
CA GLN A 59 0.29 17.72 -11.40
C GLN A 59 -1.15 18.03 -10.97
N VAL A 60 -1.56 17.58 -9.77
CA VAL A 60 -2.89 17.87 -9.23
C VAL A 60 -3.07 19.36 -8.94
N ALA A 61 -2.04 20.04 -8.42
CA ALA A 61 -2.10 21.45 -8.05
C ALA A 61 -2.46 22.37 -9.23
N ARG A 62 -2.12 21.98 -10.48
CA ARG A 62 -2.51 22.71 -11.70
C ARG A 62 -4.02 22.81 -11.92
N THR A 63 -4.80 21.99 -11.22
CA THR A 63 -6.27 21.98 -11.31
C THR A 63 -6.94 22.85 -10.25
N GLY A 64 -6.24 23.20 -9.17
CA GLY A 64 -6.85 23.82 -7.99
C GLY A 64 -7.92 22.94 -7.29
N SER A 65 -8.04 21.66 -7.62
CA SER A 65 -9.09 20.78 -7.10
C SER A 65 -8.76 20.26 -5.69
N PRO A 66 -9.52 20.63 -4.64
CA PRO A 66 -9.33 20.07 -3.31
C PRO A 66 -9.64 18.57 -3.27
N GLU A 67 -10.64 18.10 -4.02
CA GLU A 67 -10.99 16.68 -4.11
C GLU A 67 -9.85 15.84 -4.70
N ALA A 68 -9.27 16.27 -5.82
CA ALA A 68 -8.19 15.51 -6.46
C ALA A 68 -6.95 15.41 -5.54
N LEU A 69 -6.64 16.49 -4.81
CA LEU A 69 -5.53 16.49 -3.87
C LEU A 69 -5.83 15.64 -2.64
N ALA A 70 -7.07 15.67 -2.15
CA ALA A 70 -7.52 14.85 -1.02
C ALA A 70 -7.35 13.35 -1.32
N LEU A 71 -7.79 12.89 -2.49
CA LEU A 71 -7.65 11.50 -2.90
C LEU A 71 -6.17 11.06 -3.02
N LEU A 72 -5.30 11.94 -3.54
CA LEU A 72 -3.86 11.66 -3.62
C LEU A 72 -3.22 11.55 -2.22
N VAL A 73 -3.56 12.47 -1.32
CA VAL A 73 -3.07 12.44 0.08
C VAL A 73 -3.54 11.18 0.80
N LEU A 74 -4.81 10.80 0.64
CA LEU A 74 -5.35 9.58 1.25
C LEU A 74 -4.68 8.32 0.69
N ARG A 75 -4.32 8.30 -0.60
CA ARG A 75 -3.52 7.21 -1.18
C ARG A 75 -2.15 7.09 -0.51
N GLN A 76 -1.43 8.21 -0.36
CA GLN A 76 -0.12 8.22 0.31
C GLN A 76 -0.24 7.69 1.74
N CYS A 77 -1.25 8.16 2.49
CA CYS A 77 -1.55 7.66 3.83
C CYS A 77 -1.80 6.15 3.89
N ALA A 78 -2.62 5.63 2.98
CA ALA A 78 -2.92 4.21 2.92
C ALA A 78 -1.67 3.36 2.69
N VAL A 79 -0.76 3.81 1.82
CA VAL A 79 0.52 3.13 1.56
C VAL A 79 1.41 3.11 2.82
N GLN A 80 1.46 4.22 3.56
CA GLN A 80 2.19 4.31 4.83
C GLN A 80 1.62 3.35 5.87
N MET A 81 0.30 3.36 6.06
CA MET A 81 -0.38 2.50 7.03
C MET A 81 -0.26 1.00 6.69
N ALA A 82 -0.28 0.64 5.40
CA ALA A 82 -0.01 -0.74 4.97
C ALA A 82 1.39 -1.24 5.37
N SER A 83 2.32 -0.32 5.61
CA SER A 83 3.67 -0.57 6.13
C SER A 83 3.80 -0.35 7.65
N LEU A 84 2.67 -0.28 8.38
CA LEU A 84 2.59 0.03 9.81
C LEU A 84 3.22 1.38 10.21
N ASP A 85 3.35 2.31 9.27
CA ASP A 85 3.81 3.67 9.53
C ASP A 85 2.62 4.56 9.86
N TRP A 86 2.41 4.79 11.16
CA TRP A 86 1.21 5.41 11.72
C TRP A 86 1.25 6.94 11.77
N GLN A 87 1.80 7.59 10.74
CA GLN A 87 1.77 9.04 10.69
C GLN A 87 0.32 9.57 10.64
N PRO A 88 0.04 10.71 11.29
CA PRO A 88 -1.24 11.37 11.10
C PRO A 88 -1.40 11.79 9.64
N CYS A 89 -2.58 11.55 9.07
CA CYS A 89 -2.96 12.05 7.74
C CYS A 89 -3.27 13.55 7.76
N ALA A 90 -2.38 14.35 8.34
CA ALA A 90 -2.60 15.77 8.65
C ALA A 90 -2.85 16.60 7.38
N ASP A 91 -2.22 16.25 6.26
CA ASP A 91 -2.39 16.91 4.97
C ASP A 91 -3.83 16.83 4.43
N PHE A 92 -4.65 15.89 4.90
CA PHE A 92 -6.05 15.78 4.49
C PHE A 92 -6.95 16.80 5.22
N THR A 93 -6.62 17.16 6.46
CA THR A 93 -7.44 18.06 7.28
C THR A 93 -7.84 19.36 6.58
N PRO A 94 -6.92 20.14 5.96
CA PRO A 94 -7.30 21.36 5.25
C PRO A 94 -8.12 21.11 3.97
N LEU A 95 -8.13 19.88 3.44
CA LEU A 95 -8.83 19.51 2.20
C LEU A 95 -10.25 18.98 2.45
N ALA A 96 -10.55 18.54 3.68
CA ALA A 96 -11.80 17.89 4.04
C ALA A 96 -13.09 18.65 3.66
N PRO A 97 -13.16 20.00 3.75
CA PRO A 97 -14.34 20.76 3.32
C PRO A 97 -14.62 20.65 1.81
N GLY A 98 -13.58 20.54 1.00
CA GLY A 98 -13.68 20.40 -0.47
C GLY A 98 -13.70 18.95 -0.96
N ALA A 99 -13.64 17.98 -0.05
CA ALA A 99 -13.60 16.56 -0.37
C ALA A 99 -15.01 15.96 -0.50
N SER A 100 -15.15 14.87 -1.25
CA SER A 100 -16.37 14.08 -1.36
C SER A 100 -16.70 13.38 -0.04
N ALA A 101 -17.97 12.97 0.12
CA ALA A 101 -18.37 12.15 1.27
C ALA A 101 -17.60 10.82 1.33
N GLN A 102 -17.28 10.24 0.17
CA GLN A 102 -16.46 9.04 0.06
C GLN A 102 -15.03 9.28 0.56
N ALA A 103 -14.37 10.36 0.12
CA ALA A 103 -13.04 10.70 0.60
C ALA A 103 -13.01 10.94 2.11
N ARG A 104 -14.02 11.62 2.67
CA ARG A 104 -14.15 11.80 4.13
C ARG A 104 -14.38 10.48 4.88
N ALA A 105 -15.21 9.59 4.37
CA ALA A 105 -15.42 8.27 4.96
C ALA A 105 -14.12 7.44 4.95
N TYR A 106 -13.36 7.50 3.85
CA TYR A 106 -12.07 6.83 3.76
C TYR A 106 -11.03 7.44 4.70
N ALA A 107 -11.00 8.77 4.87
CA ALA A 107 -10.15 9.43 5.85
C ALA A 107 -10.49 9.00 7.30
N ALA A 108 -11.78 8.92 7.64
CA ALA A 108 -12.25 8.44 8.93
C ALA A 108 -11.85 6.96 9.16
N TYR A 109 -11.96 6.12 8.12
CA TYR A 109 -11.50 4.74 8.13
C TYR A 109 -10.00 4.61 8.43
N LEU A 110 -9.16 5.36 7.69
CA LEU A 110 -7.71 5.39 7.91
C LEU A 110 -7.35 5.94 9.30
N GLY A 111 -8.14 6.88 9.81
CA GLY A 111 -8.04 7.40 11.17
C GLY A 111 -8.44 6.40 12.26
N GLY A 112 -8.95 5.22 11.92
CA GLY A 112 -9.40 4.20 12.87
C GLY A 112 -10.74 4.53 13.53
N GLN A 113 -11.51 5.48 12.99
CA GLN A 113 -12.81 5.85 13.55
C GLN A 113 -13.85 4.74 13.33
N ALA A 114 -14.80 4.62 14.25
CA ALA A 114 -15.97 3.78 14.03
C ALA A 114 -16.83 4.39 12.93
N LEU A 115 -17.21 3.59 11.95
CA LEU A 115 -17.99 4.03 10.80
C LEU A 115 -19.42 3.50 10.89
N ASP A 116 -20.38 4.34 10.53
CA ASP A 116 -21.75 3.90 10.29
C ASP A 116 -21.86 3.06 9.00
N VAL A 117 -23.06 2.52 8.73
CA VAL A 117 -23.31 1.68 7.56
C VAL A 117 -23.09 2.44 6.25
N VAL A 118 -23.48 3.71 6.17
CA VAL A 118 -23.36 4.52 4.95
C VAL A 118 -21.89 4.80 4.64
N GLN A 119 -21.12 5.18 5.66
CA GLN A 119 -19.68 5.40 5.55
C GLN A 119 -18.93 4.13 5.16
N ARG A 120 -19.29 2.96 5.75
CA ARG A 120 -18.69 1.68 5.36
C ARG A 120 -18.98 1.33 3.90
N ASN A 121 -20.21 1.54 3.44
CA ASN A 121 -20.58 1.28 2.05
C ASN A 121 -19.90 2.23 1.05
N ALA A 122 -19.43 3.39 1.51
CA ALA A 122 -18.66 4.32 0.70
C ALA A 122 -17.18 3.93 0.53
N LEU A 123 -16.65 3.01 1.35
CA LEU A 123 -15.25 2.58 1.25
C LEU A 123 -14.97 1.81 -0.05
N PRO A 124 -13.70 1.78 -0.51
CA PRO A 124 -13.29 0.86 -1.56
C PRO A 124 -13.70 -0.58 -1.22
N ALA A 125 -14.22 -1.32 -2.21
CA ALA A 125 -14.78 -2.66 -2.01
C ALA A 125 -13.89 -3.62 -1.17
N PRO A 126 -12.55 -3.67 -1.37
CA PRO A 126 -11.68 -4.50 -0.52
C PRO A 126 -11.75 -4.18 0.98
N GLN A 127 -12.05 -2.94 1.35
CA GLN A 127 -12.01 -2.45 2.73
C GLN A 127 -13.37 -2.56 3.44
N GLN A 128 -14.47 -2.66 2.69
CA GLN A 128 -15.84 -2.63 3.25
C GLN A 128 -16.07 -3.73 4.30
N ARG A 129 -15.69 -4.97 3.97
CA ARG A 129 -15.87 -6.13 4.87
C ARG A 129 -15.04 -5.97 6.14
N ILE A 130 -13.76 -5.65 6.01
CA ILE A 130 -12.85 -5.50 7.17
C ILE A 130 -13.21 -4.30 8.05
N ALA A 131 -13.79 -3.24 7.49
CA ALA A 131 -14.24 -2.10 8.28
C ALA A 131 -15.29 -2.47 9.34
N ALA A 132 -16.05 -3.54 9.16
CA ALA A 132 -17.05 -4.02 10.13
C ALA A 132 -16.46 -4.84 11.30
N HIS A 133 -15.22 -5.34 11.18
CA HIS A 133 -14.59 -6.14 12.22
C HIS A 133 -13.81 -5.28 13.22
N LEU A 134 -13.95 -5.59 14.51
CA LEU A 134 -13.19 -4.98 15.62
C LEU A 134 -12.25 -5.97 16.30
N GLN A 135 -12.39 -7.26 16.02
CA GLN A 135 -11.64 -8.35 16.63
C GLN A 135 -10.94 -9.17 15.54
N ILE A 136 -9.84 -9.80 15.94
CA ILE A 136 -9.11 -10.75 15.08
C ILE A 136 -9.65 -12.13 15.42
N ASP A 137 -10.38 -12.73 14.50
CA ASP A 137 -11.04 -14.03 14.62
C ASP A 137 -11.01 -14.75 13.26
N ALA A 138 -11.54 -15.98 13.19
CA ALA A 138 -11.55 -16.74 11.95
C ALA A 138 -12.29 -16.02 10.81
N ALA A 139 -13.35 -15.26 11.12
CA ALA A 139 -14.13 -14.54 10.12
C ALA A 139 -13.37 -13.34 9.54
N SER A 140 -12.72 -12.54 10.39
CA SER A 140 -11.91 -11.41 9.94
C SER A 140 -10.65 -11.85 9.20
N LEU A 141 -10.01 -12.95 9.62
CA LEU A 141 -8.89 -13.56 8.89
C LEU A 141 -9.34 -14.09 7.52
N GLY A 142 -10.47 -14.79 7.44
CA GLY A 142 -11.03 -15.24 6.16
C GLY A 142 -11.41 -14.08 5.24
N ALA A 143 -11.96 -13.00 5.78
CA ALA A 143 -12.26 -11.80 5.03
C ALA A 143 -10.99 -11.12 4.47
N LEU A 144 -9.89 -11.10 5.23
CA LEU A 144 -8.59 -10.57 4.77
C LEU A 144 -8.00 -11.43 3.65
N GLN A 145 -8.02 -12.75 3.78
CA GLN A 145 -7.52 -13.67 2.76
C GLN A 145 -8.26 -13.51 1.42
N ALA A 146 -9.56 -13.22 1.47
CA ALA A 146 -10.40 -12.98 0.32
C ALA A 146 -10.20 -11.58 -0.34
N ILE A 147 -9.28 -10.75 0.14
CA ILE A 147 -8.86 -9.52 -0.55
C ILE A 147 -7.77 -9.90 -1.56
N GLU A 148 -8.05 -9.75 -2.85
CA GLU A 148 -7.12 -10.11 -3.93
C GLU A 148 -5.93 -9.16 -4.04
N ASP A 149 -6.18 -7.85 -4.02
CA ASP A 149 -5.13 -6.83 -4.12
C ASP A 149 -4.22 -6.86 -2.87
N PRO A 150 -2.90 -7.19 -3.01
CA PRO A 150 -2.02 -7.38 -1.86
C PRO A 150 -1.85 -6.13 -1.01
N LEU A 151 -1.80 -4.94 -1.62
CA LEU A 151 -1.66 -3.69 -0.87
C LEU A 151 -2.93 -3.39 -0.05
N SER A 152 -4.10 -3.58 -0.65
CA SER A 152 -5.38 -3.48 0.06
C SER A 152 -5.48 -4.48 1.21
N ARG A 153 -4.97 -5.70 1.03
CA ARG A 153 -4.91 -6.72 2.10
C ARG A 153 -4.01 -6.27 3.25
N LEU A 154 -2.82 -5.73 2.96
CA LEU A 154 -1.90 -5.21 4.00
C LEU A 154 -2.50 -4.02 4.75
N LEU A 155 -3.13 -3.08 4.04
CA LEU A 155 -3.84 -1.96 4.67
C LEU A 155 -4.93 -2.46 5.62
N ALA A 156 -5.76 -3.39 5.14
CA ALA A 156 -6.85 -3.96 5.93
C ALA A 156 -6.32 -4.70 7.17
N ALA A 157 -5.24 -5.47 7.03
CA ALA A 157 -4.58 -6.17 8.14
C ALA A 157 -4.00 -5.17 9.15
N ALA A 158 -3.36 -4.09 8.68
CA ALA A 158 -2.82 -3.04 9.54
C ALA A 158 -3.93 -2.34 10.35
N LEU A 159 -5.04 -1.97 9.70
CA LEU A 159 -6.16 -1.29 10.37
C LEU A 159 -6.94 -2.22 11.30
N LEU A 160 -7.05 -3.51 10.98
CA LEU A 160 -7.62 -4.49 11.90
C LEU A 160 -6.72 -4.66 13.14
N GLN A 161 -5.40 -4.80 12.94
CA GLN A 161 -4.43 -4.88 14.04
C GLN A 161 -4.43 -3.62 14.92
N ARG A 162 -4.58 -2.43 14.33
CA ARG A 162 -4.61 -1.17 15.07
C ARG A 162 -5.86 -1.01 15.93
N ARG A 163 -7.01 -1.51 15.44
CA ARG A 163 -8.29 -1.45 16.16
C ARG A 163 -8.42 -2.54 17.22
N SER A 164 -7.78 -3.69 17.01
CA SER A 164 -7.79 -4.79 17.96
C SER A 164 -6.77 -4.59 19.07
N ALA A 165 -7.17 -4.87 20.32
CA ALA A 165 -6.26 -4.92 21.46
C ALA A 165 -5.39 -6.20 21.48
N GLN A 166 -5.66 -7.15 20.59
CA GLN A 166 -5.05 -8.48 20.60
C GLN A 166 -3.86 -8.55 19.63
N ALA A 167 -2.83 -9.30 20.03
CA ALA A 167 -1.81 -9.79 19.11
C ALA A 167 -2.30 -11.12 18.52
N SER A 168 -2.22 -11.29 17.20
CA SER A 168 -2.56 -12.55 16.52
C SER A 168 -1.38 -13.01 15.67
N PRO A 169 -0.80 -14.19 15.95
CA PRO A 169 0.25 -14.77 15.12
C PRO A 169 -0.23 -15.07 13.70
N GLU A 170 -1.50 -15.46 13.52
CA GLU A 170 -2.10 -15.75 12.21
C GLU A 170 -2.22 -14.50 11.34
N LEU A 171 -2.62 -13.36 11.92
CA LEU A 171 -2.67 -12.08 11.22
C LEU A 171 -1.26 -11.64 10.79
N MET A 172 -0.28 -11.77 11.68
CA MET A 172 1.11 -11.43 11.38
C MET A 172 1.67 -12.33 10.26
N ALA A 173 1.40 -13.64 10.32
CA ALA A 173 1.81 -14.57 9.27
C ALA A 173 1.20 -14.18 7.90
N LEU A 174 -0.11 -13.94 7.84
CA LEU A 174 -0.79 -13.51 6.62
C LEU A 174 -0.18 -12.24 6.02
N ALA A 175 0.11 -11.24 6.85
CA ALA A 175 0.68 -9.98 6.39
C ALA A 175 2.15 -10.14 5.95
N ILE A 176 2.93 -10.93 6.67
CA ILE A 176 4.31 -11.26 6.31
C ILE A 176 4.35 -11.98 4.96
N ASP A 177 3.51 -12.99 4.76
CA ASP A 177 3.46 -13.76 3.51
C ASP A 177 3.00 -12.88 2.34
N THR A 178 2.02 -12.00 2.58
CA THR A 178 1.54 -11.04 1.57
C THR A 178 2.66 -10.08 1.15
N ALA A 179 3.39 -9.49 2.09
CA ALA A 179 4.48 -8.57 1.77
C ALA A 179 5.67 -9.29 1.12
N SER A 180 6.02 -10.49 1.63
CA SER A 180 7.12 -11.30 1.12
C SER A 180 6.88 -11.76 -0.32
N ALA A 181 5.66 -12.19 -0.65
CA ALA A 181 5.31 -12.64 -2.00
C ALA A 181 5.41 -11.52 -3.05
N GLN A 182 5.28 -10.25 -2.63
CA GLN A 182 5.42 -9.08 -3.50
C GLN A 182 6.87 -8.52 -3.54
N GLY A 183 7.76 -9.03 -2.69
CA GLY A 183 9.11 -8.48 -2.54
C GLY A 183 9.15 -7.10 -1.85
N TRP A 184 8.07 -6.68 -1.18
CA TRP A 184 7.99 -5.36 -0.56
C TRP A 184 8.74 -5.30 0.76
N ARG A 185 9.93 -4.73 0.72
CA ARG A 185 10.88 -4.69 1.83
C ARG A 185 10.33 -3.99 3.08
N ARG A 186 9.70 -2.82 2.91
CA ARG A 186 9.27 -1.98 4.04
C ARG A 186 8.14 -2.61 4.85
N PRO A 187 6.98 -3.00 4.27
CA PRO A 187 5.93 -3.67 5.03
C PRO A 187 6.40 -5.02 5.59
N LEU A 188 7.23 -5.78 4.85
CA LEU A 188 7.79 -7.04 5.35
C LEU A 188 8.59 -6.81 6.64
N LEU A 189 9.50 -5.83 6.64
CA LEU A 189 10.30 -5.51 7.82
C LEU A 189 9.42 -5.06 8.99
N ALA A 190 8.41 -4.24 8.73
CA ALA A 190 7.50 -3.76 9.78
C ALA A 190 6.74 -4.91 10.47
N TRP A 191 6.21 -5.86 9.69
CA TRP A 191 5.50 -7.01 10.24
C TRP A 191 6.42 -8.03 10.92
N LEU A 192 7.62 -8.25 10.39
CA LEU A 192 8.63 -9.10 11.07
C LEU A 192 9.05 -8.49 12.41
N LEU A 193 9.27 -7.18 12.49
CA LEU A 193 9.57 -6.50 13.75
C LEU A 193 8.43 -6.67 14.77
N ARG A 194 7.17 -6.62 14.32
CA ARG A 194 6.02 -6.89 15.19
C ARG A 194 5.95 -8.34 15.66
N GLN A 195 6.25 -9.31 14.79
CA GLN A 195 6.34 -10.72 15.16
C GLN A 195 7.46 -10.98 16.18
N ALA A 196 8.62 -10.34 16.02
CA ALA A 196 9.72 -10.44 16.99
C ALA A 196 9.32 -9.87 18.36
N GLN A 197 8.61 -8.74 18.39
CA GLN A 197 8.07 -8.18 19.65
C GLN A 197 7.09 -9.14 20.32
N TYR A 198 6.18 -9.75 19.54
CA TYR A 198 5.26 -10.76 20.06
C TYR A 198 5.98 -11.99 20.60
N ALA A 199 6.91 -12.56 19.83
CA ALA A 199 7.66 -13.74 20.23
C ALA A 199 8.43 -13.51 21.54
N ARG A 200 9.09 -12.34 21.66
CA ARG A 200 9.79 -11.94 22.88
C ARG A 200 8.85 -11.79 24.08
N ALA A 201 7.69 -11.16 23.89
CA ALA A 201 6.71 -10.97 24.95
C ALA A 201 6.09 -12.30 25.45
N GLN A 202 6.04 -13.31 24.59
CA GLN A 202 5.48 -14.64 24.88
C GLN A 202 6.54 -15.69 25.26
N GLY A 203 7.84 -15.35 25.25
CA GLY A 203 8.92 -16.30 25.52
C GLY A 203 9.08 -17.39 24.45
N LEU A 204 8.74 -17.08 23.19
CA LEU A 204 8.82 -18.01 22.06
C LEU A 204 10.19 -17.91 21.37
N ASP A 205 11.23 -18.46 22.01
CA ASP A 205 12.63 -18.28 21.61
C ASP A 205 12.92 -18.75 20.17
N GLU A 206 12.36 -19.88 19.76
CA GLU A 206 12.57 -20.41 18.40
C GLU A 206 11.95 -19.49 17.34
N LEU A 207 10.71 -19.03 17.56
CA LEU A 207 10.05 -18.08 16.67
C LEU A 207 10.82 -16.75 16.61
N LEU A 208 11.33 -16.28 17.75
CA LEU A 208 12.13 -15.06 17.83
C LEU A 208 13.40 -15.19 16.99
N ALA A 209 14.17 -16.26 17.18
CA ALA A 209 15.41 -16.51 16.43
C ALA A 209 15.18 -16.59 14.91
N GLN A 210 14.14 -17.33 14.48
CA GLN A 210 13.77 -17.40 13.06
C GLN A 210 13.36 -16.03 12.49
N THR A 211 12.60 -15.25 13.27
CA THR A 211 12.16 -13.91 12.85
C THR A 211 13.34 -12.94 12.75
N GLU A 212 14.25 -12.95 13.71
CA GLU A 212 15.46 -12.11 13.72
C GLU A 212 16.39 -12.42 12.53
N LEU A 213 16.51 -13.68 12.15
CA LEU A 213 17.24 -14.06 10.93
C LEU A 213 16.61 -13.44 9.68
N ARG A 214 15.27 -13.52 9.54
CA ARG A 214 14.56 -12.91 8.41
C ARG A 214 14.72 -11.39 8.38
N ILE A 215 14.63 -10.73 9.54
CA ILE A 215 14.91 -9.30 9.68
C ILE A 215 16.32 -8.97 9.17
N ALA A 216 17.33 -9.74 9.59
CA ALA A 216 18.72 -9.53 9.16
C ALA A 216 18.89 -9.68 7.65
N ILE A 217 18.26 -10.69 7.03
CA ILE A 217 18.27 -10.88 5.56
C ILE A 217 17.71 -9.64 4.86
N VAL A 218 16.55 -9.14 5.30
CA VAL A 218 15.86 -8.00 4.70
C VAL A 218 16.67 -6.70 4.89
N GLN A 219 17.24 -6.47 6.08
CA GLN A 219 18.01 -5.27 6.38
C GLN A 219 19.36 -5.23 5.65
N ARG A 220 20.05 -6.38 5.56
CA ARG A 220 21.33 -6.49 4.86
C ARG A 220 21.18 -6.74 3.37
N GLN A 221 19.94 -6.75 2.86
CA GLN A 221 19.64 -6.99 1.45
C GLN A 221 20.29 -8.28 0.94
N GLY A 222 20.28 -9.34 1.76
CA GLY A 222 20.88 -10.64 1.46
C GLY A 222 22.39 -10.76 1.75
N ALA A 223 23.09 -9.69 2.13
CA ALA A 223 24.49 -9.75 2.51
C ALA A 223 24.67 -10.30 3.94
N LEU A 224 24.81 -11.63 4.09
CA LEU A 224 25.01 -12.26 5.39
C LEU A 224 26.47 -12.33 5.85
N ALA A 225 27.43 -11.93 5.00
CA ALA A 225 28.86 -11.90 5.31
C ALA A 225 29.40 -10.45 5.40
N SER A 226 30.32 -10.21 6.33
CA SER A 226 31.10 -8.96 6.37
C SER A 226 31.93 -8.84 5.09
N PRO A 227 32.11 -7.65 4.50
CA PRO A 227 33.25 -7.43 3.62
C PRO A 227 34.50 -7.72 4.45
N SER A 228 35.33 -8.67 3.99
CA SER A 228 36.65 -8.89 4.58
C SER A 228 37.38 -7.54 4.68
N PRO A 229 38.12 -7.26 5.77
CA PRO A 229 39.03 -6.13 5.75
C PRO A 229 39.97 -6.34 4.56
N GLN A 230 39.95 -5.40 3.60
CA GLN A 230 40.93 -5.37 2.53
C GLN A 230 42.30 -5.50 3.19
N ALA A 231 43.03 -6.55 2.82
CA ALA A 231 44.42 -6.71 3.22
C ALA A 231 45.15 -5.41 2.87
N PRO A 232 45.98 -4.85 3.77
CA PRO A 232 46.73 -3.65 3.46
C PRO A 232 47.55 -3.90 2.19
N ALA A 233 47.45 -2.96 1.25
CA ALA A 233 48.23 -2.99 0.02
C ALA A 233 49.71 -3.23 0.37
N PRO A 234 50.43 -4.12 -0.35
CA PRO A 234 51.85 -4.31 -0.08
C PRO A 234 52.55 -2.97 -0.20
N ALA A 235 53.29 -2.60 0.85
CA ALA A 235 54.11 -1.41 0.87
C ALA A 235 55.01 -1.41 -0.37
N ALA A 236 54.94 -0.32 -1.14
CA ALA A 236 55.80 -0.12 -2.29
C ALA A 236 57.26 -0.28 -1.85
N ALA A 237 57.94 -1.29 -2.40
CA ALA A 237 59.36 -1.49 -2.18
C ALA A 237 60.10 -0.27 -2.75
N THR A 238 60.77 0.48 -1.87
CA THR A 238 61.74 1.51 -2.25
C THR A 238 62.88 0.84 -3.01
N PRO A 239 63.17 1.19 -4.28
CA PRO A 239 64.38 0.71 -4.93
C PRO A 239 65.59 1.40 -4.28
N ALA A 240 66.44 0.61 -3.66
CA ALA A 240 67.77 1.02 -3.24
C ALA A 240 68.65 1.25 -4.48
N GLY A 241 69.12 2.48 -4.66
CA GLY A 241 70.39 2.81 -5.29
C GLY A 241 70.52 2.68 -6.81
N ARG A 242 70.65 3.82 -7.49
CA ARG A 242 71.95 4.30 -7.98
C ARG A 242 71.90 5.78 -8.33
#